data_AF-A0A5C7A2L9-F1
#
_entry.id   AF-A0A5C7A2L9-F1
#
_cell.length_a   1.000
_cell.length_b   1.000
_cell.length_c   1.000
_cell.angle_alpha   90.00
_cell.angle_beta   90.00
_cell.angle_gamma   90.00
#
_symmetry.space_group_name_H-M   'P 1'
#
loop_
_entity.id
_entity.type
_entity.pdbx_description
1 polymer ?
#
loop_
_entity_poly.entity_id
_entity_poly.type
_entity_poly.pdbx_seq_one_letter_code
_entity_poly.pdbx_strand_id
1 'polypeptide(L)'
;MLAQSDLAATALIQPASRVTYRFAVIGQGQEPGSAVQQFTTQTRQQMKDGHWRGVRLESLETGRPEMRQTLDRATKFLNLVALLAALLA
;
A
#
# COMPACT_ATOMS: atom_id res chain seq x y z
N MET A 1 -4.00 -13.38 -16.06
CA MET A 1 -3.08 -12.23 -16.27
C MET A 1 -2.56 -12.34 -17.69
N LEU A 2 -2.59 -11.25 -18.46
CA LEU A 2 -2.06 -11.17 -19.83
C LEU A 2 -0.66 -10.56 -19.79
N ALA A 3 0.26 -10.98 -20.65
CA ALA A 3 1.54 -10.30 -20.80
C ALA A 3 1.34 -8.91 -21.43
N GLN A 4 2.13 -7.93 -20.99
CA GLN A 4 2.00 -6.55 -21.47
C GLN A 4 2.24 -6.42 -22.98
N SER A 5 3.12 -7.24 -23.55
CA SER A 5 3.40 -7.31 -24.99
C SER A 5 2.18 -7.68 -25.81
N ASP A 6 1.30 -8.51 -25.25
CA ASP A 6 0.20 -9.11 -25.98
C ASP A 6 -1.05 -8.22 -25.95
N LEU A 7 -1.07 -7.20 -25.08
CA LEU A 7 -2.19 -6.28 -24.91
C LEU A 7 -2.57 -5.58 -26.21
N ALA A 8 -1.59 -5.18 -27.02
CA ALA A 8 -1.84 -4.50 -28.30
C ALA A 8 -2.59 -5.40 -29.29
N ALA A 9 -2.30 -6.71 -29.30
CA ALA A 9 -2.95 -7.67 -30.19
C ALA A 9 -4.42 -7.92 -29.82
N THR A 10 -4.82 -7.63 -28.58
CA THR A 10 -6.19 -7.86 -28.12
C THR A 10 -7.20 -6.81 -28.58
N ALA A 11 -6.75 -5.64 -29.07
CA ALA A 11 -7.59 -4.51 -29.41
C ALA A 11 -8.61 -4.09 -28.31
N LEU A 12 -8.34 -4.44 -27.05
CA LEU A 12 -9.19 -4.11 -25.90
C LEU A 12 -9.11 -2.63 -25.51
N ILE A 13 -8.00 -1.97 -25.82
CA ILE A 13 -7.86 -0.52 -25.66
C ILE A 13 -8.28 0.15 -26.97
N GLN A 14 -9.31 0.97 -26.90
CA GLN A 14 -9.96 1.62 -28.04
C GLN A 14 -10.01 3.14 -27.80
N PRO A 15 -10.34 3.94 -28.83
CA PRO A 15 -10.65 5.35 -28.64
C PRO A 15 -11.70 5.53 -27.54
N ALA A 16 -11.48 6.50 -26.65
CA ALA A 16 -12.27 6.76 -25.44
C ALA A 16 -12.19 5.72 -24.30
N SER A 17 -11.35 4.69 -24.40
CA SER A 17 -11.07 3.80 -23.26
C SER A 17 -10.42 4.56 -22.10
N ARG A 18 -10.94 4.37 -20.87
CA ARG A 18 -10.33 4.84 -19.63
C ARG A 18 -9.55 3.71 -18.97
N VAL A 19 -8.23 3.73 -19.10
CA VAL A 19 -7.34 2.69 -18.58
C VAL A 19 -6.63 3.19 -17.34
N THR A 20 -6.70 2.41 -16.26
CA THR A 20 -5.93 2.67 -15.04
C THR A 20 -4.76 1.68 -14.98
N TYR A 21 -3.54 2.20 -15.00
CA TYR A 21 -2.34 1.40 -14.80
C TYR A 21 -2.00 1.33 -13.31
N ARG A 22 -1.67 0.13 -12.83
CA ARG A 22 -1.23 -0.09 -11.44
C ARG A 22 0.16 -0.67 -11.47
N PHE A 23 1.08 0.00 -10.79
CA PHE A 23 2.44 -0.49 -10.63
C PHE A 23 2.62 -0.92 -9.17
N ALA A 24 2.83 -2.22 -8.96
CA ALA A 24 3.05 -2.80 -7.65
C ALA A 24 4.56 -2.89 -7.39
N VAL A 25 4.99 -2.39 -6.22
CA VAL A 25 6.38 -2.44 -5.77
C VAL A 25 6.48 -3.25 -4.48
N ILE A 26 7.61 -3.92 -4.29
CA ILE A 26 7.95 -4.61 -3.05
C ILE A 26 9.28 -4.10 -2.54
N GLY A 27 9.42 -3.96 -1.22
CA GLY A 27 10.70 -3.66 -0.60
C GLY A 27 11.68 -4.82 -0.78
N GLN A 28 12.94 -4.49 -1.06
CA GLN A 28 14.03 -5.46 -1.13
C GLN A 28 14.96 -5.29 0.08
N GLY A 29 15.68 -6.35 0.46
CA GLY A 29 16.66 -6.34 1.54
C GLY A 29 16.16 -6.98 2.84
N GLN A 30 16.97 -6.86 3.91
CA GLN A 30 16.67 -7.48 5.21
C GLN A 30 15.52 -6.80 5.97
N GLU A 31 15.26 -5.51 5.67
CA GLU A 31 14.19 -4.71 6.29
C GLU A 31 13.23 -4.14 5.23
N PRO A 32 12.38 -4.97 4.58
CA PRO A 32 11.52 -4.56 3.47
C PRO A 32 10.55 -3.44 3.83
N GLY A 33 10.09 -3.39 5.09
CA GLY A 33 9.16 -2.36 5.57
C GLY A 33 9.78 -0.96 5.52
N SER A 34 11.04 -0.83 5.93
CA SER A 34 11.76 0.45 5.90
C SER A 34 11.95 0.98 4.47
N ALA A 35 12.28 0.10 3.52
CA ALA A 35 12.45 0.45 2.11
C ALA A 35 11.13 0.94 1.48
N VAL A 36 10.02 0.26 1.76
CA VAL A 36 8.69 0.68 1.30
C VAL A 36 8.30 2.03 1.90
N GLN A 37 8.61 2.27 3.17
CA GLN A 37 8.30 3.53 3.86
C GLN A 37 9.10 4.71 3.28
N GLN A 38 10.39 4.51 3.02
CA GLN A 38 11.25 5.51 2.37
C GLN A 38 10.74 5.86 0.96
N PHE A 39 10.47 4.84 0.14
CA PHE A 39 9.91 5.02 -1.20
C PHE A 39 8.57 5.78 -1.17
N THR A 40 7.69 5.42 -0.24
CA THR A 40 6.38 6.08 -0.06
C THR A 40 6.55 7.56 0.28
N THR A 41 7.51 7.89 1.14
CA THR A 41 7.79 9.26 1.57
C THR A 41 8.35 10.11 0.44
N GLN A 42 9.36 9.59 -0.27
CA GLN A 42 9.98 10.26 -1.41
C GLN A 42 8.99 10.48 -2.55
N THR A 43 8.19 9.47 -2.87
CA THR A 43 7.16 9.56 -3.92
C THR A 43 6.12 10.60 -3.57
N ARG A 44 5.65 10.63 -2.32
CA ARG A 44 4.69 11.64 -1.86
C ARG A 44 5.25 13.06 -1.98
N GLN A 45 6.54 13.25 -1.72
CA GLN A 45 7.17 14.56 -1.88
C GLN A 45 7.20 14.97 -3.35
N GLN A 46 7.64 14.10 -4.25
CA GLN A 46 7.68 14.37 -5.69
C GLN A 46 6.29 14.66 -6.29
N MET A 47 5.25 13.99 -5.77
CA MET A 47 3.86 14.29 -6.15
C MET A 47 3.43 15.71 -5.73
N LYS A 48 3.87 16.19 -4.56
CA LYS A 48 3.58 17.56 -4.09
C LYS A 48 4.32 18.62 -4.89
N ASP A 49 5.53 18.31 -5.34
CA ASP A 49 6.35 19.21 -6.16
C ASP A 49 5.77 19.39 -7.58
N GLY A 50 4.63 18.76 -7.89
CA GLY A 50 3.84 18.99 -9.09
C GLY A 50 4.34 18.22 -10.32
N HIS A 51 5.37 17.39 -10.16
CA HIS A 51 5.96 16.67 -11.27
C HIS A 51 5.02 15.61 -11.84
N TRP A 52 4.11 15.04 -11.03
CA TRP A 52 3.29 13.89 -11.41
C TRP A 52 1.80 14.20 -11.34
N ARG A 53 1.13 14.30 -12.49
CA ARG A 53 -0.32 14.51 -12.60
C ARG A 53 -1.06 13.18 -12.77
N GLY A 54 -2.17 13.03 -12.04
CA GLY A 54 -3.05 11.84 -12.16
C GLY A 54 -2.49 10.55 -11.52
N VAL A 55 -1.37 10.62 -10.82
CA VAL A 55 -0.79 9.49 -10.09
C VAL A 55 -1.43 9.38 -8.71
N ARG A 56 -1.74 8.15 -8.29
CA ARG A 56 -2.20 7.84 -6.94
C ARG A 56 -1.23 6.87 -6.29
N LEU A 57 -0.75 7.22 -5.10
CA LEU A 57 0.09 6.34 -4.28
C LEU A 57 -0.81 5.55 -3.31
N GLU A 58 -0.77 4.23 -3.41
CA GLU A 58 -1.48 3.31 -2.51
C GLU A 58 -0.46 2.48 -1.73
N SER A 59 -0.44 2.61 -0.40
CA SER A 59 0.25 1.70 0.50
C SER A 59 -0.76 0.71 1.11
N LEU A 60 -0.28 -0.46 1.53
CA LEU A 60 -1.07 -1.43 2.32
C LEU A 60 -1.70 -0.77 3.56
N GLU A 61 -1.01 0.18 4.16
CA GLU A 61 -1.51 0.95 5.33
C GLU A 61 -2.72 1.83 4.99
N THR A 62 -2.76 2.36 3.77
CA THR A 62 -3.84 3.23 3.27
C THR A 62 -4.96 2.48 2.55
N GLY A 63 -4.73 1.22 2.15
CA GLY A 63 -5.67 0.46 1.32
C GLY A 63 -6.73 -0.33 2.08
N ARG A 64 -6.53 -0.58 3.39
CA ARG A 64 -7.43 -1.41 4.24
C ARG A 64 -7.63 -0.80 5.63
N PRO A 65 -8.14 0.44 5.73
CA PRO A 65 -8.33 1.13 7.01
C PRO A 65 -9.23 0.34 7.98
N GLU A 66 -10.19 -0.43 7.48
CA GLU A 66 -11.10 -1.25 8.29
C GLU A 66 -10.35 -2.36 9.04
N MET A 67 -9.38 -3.02 8.40
CA MET A 67 -8.58 -4.07 9.06
C MET A 67 -7.59 -3.48 10.07
N ARG A 68 -7.03 -2.31 9.78
CA ARG A 68 -6.16 -1.60 10.74
C ARG A 68 -6.89 -1.29 12.04
N GLN A 69 -8.14 -0.82 11.94
CA GLN A 69 -8.93 -0.50 13.13
C GLN A 69 -9.20 -1.73 14.00
N THR A 70 -9.47 -2.88 13.38
CA THR A 70 -9.66 -4.15 14.09
C THR A 70 -8.38 -4.60 14.80
N LEU A 71 -7.23 -4.52 14.13
CA LEU A 71 -5.93 -4.89 14.72
C LEU A 71 -5.54 -3.95 15.86
N ASP A 72 -5.70 -2.64 15.70
CA ASP A 72 -5.37 -1.65 16.74
C ASP A 72 -6.19 -1.86 18.02
N ARG A 73 -7.49 -2.18 17.87
CA ARG A 73 -8.34 -2.58 19.00
C ARG A 73 -7.85 -3.88 19.64
N ALA A 74 -7.53 -4.90 18.84
CA ALA A 74 -7.04 -6.18 19.35
C ALA A 74 -5.73 -6.01 20.16
N THR A 75 -4.80 -5.17 19.68
CA THR A 75 -3.57 -4.83 20.41
C THR A 75 -3.84 -4.18 21.76
N LYS A 76 -4.79 -3.23 21.83
CA LYS A 76 -5.17 -2.58 23.09
C LYS A 76 -5.75 -3.58 24.10
N PHE A 77 -6.62 -4.48 23.65
CA PHE A 77 -7.14 -5.56 24.50
C PHE A 77 -6.02 -6.46 25.01
N LEU A 78 -5.12 -6.88 24.14
CA LEU A 78 -4.01 -7.75 24.52
C LEU A 78 -3.11 -7.10 25.57
N ASN A 79 -2.84 -5.79 25.44
CA ASN A 79 -2.07 -5.04 26.43
C ASN A 79 -2.77 -4.98 27.79
N LEU A 80 -4.08 -4.75 27.81
CA LEU A 80 -4.86 -4.75 29.06
C LEU A 80 -4.84 -6.12 29.74
N VAL A 81 -4.99 -7.20 28.97
CA VAL A 81 -4.94 -8.57 29.48
C VAL A 81 -3.54 -8.91 30.00
N ALA A 82 -2.49 -8.49 29.29
CA ALA A 82 -1.11 -8.68 29.71
C ALA A 82 -0.80 -7.96 31.03
N LEU A 83 -1.27 -6.72 31.20
CA LEU A 83 -1.12 -5.96 32.45
C LEU A 83 -1.88 -6.61 33.61
N LEU A 84 -3.11 -7.09 33.36
CA LEU A 84 -3.89 -7.82 34.35
C LEU A 84 -3.18 -9.12 34.78
N ALA A 85 -2.68 -9.90 33.82
CA ALA A 85 -1.96 -11.14 34.09
C ALA A 85 -0.67 -10.89 34.87
N ALA A 86 0.06 -9.81 34.55
CA ALA A 86 1.27 -9.41 35.28
C ALA A 86 1.00 -8.96 36.72
N LEU A 87 -0.20 -8.47 37.03
CA LEU A 87 -0.63 -8.12 38.40
C LEU A 87 -1.06 -9.33 39.23
N LEU A 88 -1.48 -10.41 38.58
CA LEU A 88 -1.91 -11.67 39.21
C LEU A 88 -0.77 -12.66 39.46
N ALA A 89 0.40 -12.44 38.83
CA ALA A 89 1.62 -13.22 39.01
C ALA A 89 2.47 -12.67 40.15
#